data_AF-A0A319CSQ4-F1
#
_entry.id   AF-A0A319CSQ4-F1
#
_cell.length_a   1.000
_cell.length_b   1.000
_cell.length_c   1.000
_cell.angle_alpha   90.00
_cell.angle_beta   90.00
_cell.angle_gamma   90.00
#
_symmetry.space_group_name_H-M   'P 1'
#
loop_
_entity.id
_entity.type
_entity.pdbx_description
1 polymer ?
#
loop_
_entity_poly.entity_id
_entity_poly.type
_entity_poly.pdbx_seq_one_letter_code
_entity_poly.pdbx_strand_id
1 'polypeptide(L)'
;MTDDLARQRLQKLAGFFANNPSIQYVTPSSPKYAELCAAYVSLPDLNPLAIARPSTVEAAVSVVSFVVANDIPFTEFSTARIGEGILGGDMIRALQKHGLTAAVGTISSVGYAGWAMCGGYGPGSWWTPMRSYLGPSVARGEHSGLSSSSSQFRHRLDQTLDGAIAFQSDNLPAVIRQYNSGYQALSAEGIPAELTLQQSILNLPHGKTLVVLFVWASSDIETGQSWAEKICALAPVTHYAVQPTTPLTYLTDTD
;
A
#
# COMPACT_ATOMS: atom_id res chain seq x y z
N MET A 1 13.50 25.91 -15.89
CA MET A 1 14.85 25.37 -16.16
C MET A 1 15.35 26.02 -17.43
N THR A 2 16.56 26.57 -17.48
CA THR A 2 17.10 27.08 -18.77
C THR A 2 17.34 25.88 -19.69
N ASP A 3 16.92 25.96 -20.95
CA ASP A 3 17.01 24.86 -21.93
C ASP A 3 18.44 24.30 -22.06
N ASP A 4 19.45 25.13 -21.78
CA ASP A 4 20.85 24.77 -21.84
C ASP A 4 21.27 23.82 -20.71
N LEU A 5 20.78 24.04 -19.48
CA LEU A 5 21.05 23.16 -18.33
C LEU A 5 20.37 21.80 -18.52
N ALA A 6 19.15 21.80 -19.07
CA ALA A 6 18.42 20.57 -19.42
C ALA A 6 19.21 19.72 -20.42
N ARG A 7 19.72 20.36 -21.49
CA ARG A 7 20.50 19.73 -22.55
C ARG A 7 21.82 19.17 -22.02
N GLN A 8 22.51 19.92 -21.16
CA GLN A 8 23.74 19.46 -20.52
C GLN A 8 23.51 18.24 -19.62
N ARG A 9 22.45 18.25 -18.80
CA ARG A 9 22.08 17.10 -17.95
C ARG A 9 21.71 15.88 -18.79
N LEU A 10 20.99 16.05 -19.89
CA LEU A 10 20.65 14.97 -20.81
C LEU A 10 21.89 14.34 -21.47
N GLN A 11 22.86 15.17 -21.89
CA GLN A 11 24.13 14.67 -22.44
C GLN A 11 24.91 13.84 -21.43
N LYS A 12 24.99 14.31 -20.17
CA LYS A 12 25.62 13.57 -19.07
C LYS A 12 24.93 12.22 -18.83
N LEU A 13 23.59 12.20 -18.78
CA LEU A 13 22.81 10.97 -18.62
C LEU A 13 23.01 10.00 -19.78
N ALA A 14 23.02 10.49 -21.02
CA ALA A 14 23.27 9.66 -22.20
C ALA A 14 24.65 8.99 -22.14
N GLY A 15 25.69 9.74 -21.75
CA GLY A 15 27.03 9.18 -21.54
C GLY A 15 27.08 8.15 -20.42
N PHE A 16 26.37 8.38 -19.31
CA PHE A 16 26.27 7.42 -18.22
C PHE A 16 25.59 6.12 -18.64
N PHE A 17 24.44 6.18 -19.32
CA PHE A 17 23.73 4.97 -19.75
C PHE A 17 24.48 4.21 -20.85
N ALA A 18 25.21 4.91 -21.73
CA ALA A 18 26.08 4.26 -22.71
C ALA A 18 27.18 3.41 -22.04
N ASN A 19 27.69 3.86 -20.89
CA ASN A 19 28.68 3.13 -20.08
C ASN A 19 28.05 2.07 -19.16
N ASN A 20 26.72 2.02 -19.04
CA ASN A 20 25.99 1.09 -18.17
C ASN A 20 24.83 0.42 -18.94
N PRO A 21 25.12 -0.43 -19.95
CA PRO A 21 24.09 -0.98 -20.85
C PRO A 21 23.09 -1.93 -20.19
N SER A 22 23.37 -2.41 -18.96
CA SER A 22 22.44 -3.21 -18.17
C SER A 22 21.27 -2.40 -17.60
N ILE A 23 21.38 -1.08 -17.54
CA ILE A 23 20.33 -0.19 -17.04
C ILE A 23 19.41 0.19 -18.20
N GLN A 24 18.18 -0.31 -18.17
CA GLN A 24 17.16 0.13 -19.12
C GLN A 24 16.76 1.57 -18.80
N TYR A 25 16.57 2.39 -19.82
CA TYR A 25 16.08 3.76 -19.63
C TYR A 25 15.20 4.21 -20.80
N VAL A 26 14.33 5.17 -20.56
CA VAL A 26 13.55 5.88 -21.59
C VAL A 26 13.66 7.39 -21.40
N THR A 27 13.51 8.13 -22.49
CA THR A 27 13.49 9.60 -22.52
C THR A 27 12.18 10.09 -23.15
N PRO A 28 11.81 11.38 -23.04
CA PRO A 28 10.58 11.92 -23.60
C PRO A 28 10.35 11.67 -25.09
N SER A 29 11.41 11.37 -25.86
CA SER A 29 11.31 11.02 -27.28
C SER A 29 10.87 9.57 -27.53
N SER A 30 10.84 8.71 -26.51
CA SER A 30 10.43 7.32 -26.64
C SER A 30 8.91 7.18 -26.66
N PRO A 31 8.34 6.32 -27.53
CA PRO A 31 6.89 6.05 -27.52
C PRO A 31 6.41 5.40 -26.22
N LYS A 32 7.30 4.80 -25.42
CA LYS A 32 6.98 4.17 -24.12
C LYS A 32 7.04 5.15 -22.94
N TYR A 33 7.48 6.38 -23.18
CA TYR A 33 7.72 7.34 -22.10
C TYR A 33 6.44 7.72 -21.36
N ALA A 34 5.37 8.03 -22.07
CA ALA A 34 4.10 8.42 -21.46
C ALA A 34 3.53 7.33 -20.55
N GLU A 35 3.58 6.08 -21.00
CA GLU A 35 3.17 4.91 -20.21
C GLU A 35 4.03 4.72 -18.97
N LEU A 36 5.36 4.84 -19.10
CA LEU A 36 6.30 4.64 -17.99
C LEU A 36 6.37 5.82 -17.02
N CYS A 37 5.98 7.02 -17.45
CA CYS A 37 5.88 8.21 -16.61
C CYS A 37 4.53 8.30 -15.88
N ALA A 38 3.56 7.46 -16.25
CA ALA A 38 2.25 7.46 -15.61
C ALA A 38 2.36 6.98 -14.16
N ALA A 39 1.83 7.78 -13.24
CA ALA A 39 1.65 7.44 -11.84
C ALA A 39 0.15 7.39 -11.53
N TYR A 40 -0.23 6.67 -10.46
CA TYR A 40 -1.62 6.59 -10.01
C TYR A 40 -2.22 7.97 -9.74
N VAL A 41 -1.44 8.87 -9.13
CA VAL A 41 -1.77 10.29 -9.04
C VAL A 41 -1.22 10.97 -10.28
N SER A 42 -2.11 11.61 -11.05
CA SER A 42 -1.68 12.44 -12.18
C SER A 42 -0.87 13.62 -11.67
N LEU A 43 0.41 13.67 -12.04
CA LEU A 43 1.32 14.76 -11.74
C LEU A 43 1.65 15.49 -13.05
N PRO A 44 0.79 16.41 -13.53
CA PRO A 44 0.92 17.04 -14.85
C PRO A 44 2.23 17.84 -15.02
N ASP A 45 2.84 18.26 -13.92
CA ASP A 45 4.10 19.02 -13.92
C ASP A 45 5.35 18.11 -13.90
N LEU A 46 5.19 16.80 -13.72
CA LEU A 46 6.30 15.85 -13.63
C LEU A 46 6.82 15.49 -15.04
N ASN A 47 7.94 16.11 -15.42
CA ASN A 47 8.57 15.91 -16.73
C ASN A 47 10.04 15.48 -16.60
N PRO A 48 10.31 14.22 -16.20
CA PRO A 48 11.67 13.72 -16.02
C PRO A 48 12.47 13.71 -17.33
N LEU A 49 13.76 14.06 -17.24
CA LEU A 49 14.67 14.04 -18.39
C LEU A 49 14.93 12.62 -18.91
N ALA A 50 14.89 11.64 -18.01
CA ALA A 50 14.97 10.21 -18.31
C ALA A 50 14.31 9.41 -17.17
N ILE A 51 13.78 8.24 -17.50
CA ILE A 51 13.28 7.26 -16.55
C ILE A 51 14.23 6.06 -16.61
N ALA A 52 15.02 5.86 -15.56
CA ALA A 52 15.93 4.72 -15.44
C ALA A 52 15.23 3.56 -14.72
N ARG A 53 15.47 2.33 -15.19
CA ARG A 53 14.91 1.09 -14.65
C ARG A 53 16.05 0.11 -14.34
N PRO A 54 16.83 0.36 -13.27
CA PRO A 54 17.84 -0.58 -12.81
C PRO A 54 17.18 -1.89 -12.37
N SER A 55 17.77 -3.03 -12.76
CA SER A 55 17.27 -4.37 -12.42
C SER A 55 18.03 -5.04 -11.26
N THR A 56 19.08 -4.38 -10.76
CA THR A 56 19.92 -4.82 -9.64
C THR A 56 20.20 -3.66 -8.69
N VAL A 57 20.61 -3.98 -7.46
CA VAL A 57 20.96 -2.98 -6.43
C VAL A 57 22.18 -2.18 -6.86
N GLU A 58 23.19 -2.83 -7.45
CA GLU A 58 24.42 -2.17 -7.92
C GLU A 58 24.11 -1.17 -9.03
N ALA A 59 23.17 -1.52 -9.92
CA ALA A 59 22.68 -0.65 -10.97
C ALA A 59 21.88 0.54 -10.41
N ALA A 60 21.09 0.34 -9.35
CA ALA A 60 20.38 1.44 -8.69
C ALA A 60 21.34 2.40 -7.98
N VAL A 61 22.30 1.85 -7.23
CA VAL A 61 23.34 2.62 -6.53
C VAL A 61 24.19 3.43 -7.52
N SER A 62 24.52 2.87 -8.69
CA SER A 62 25.28 3.60 -9.70
C SER A 62 24.49 4.76 -10.30
N VAL A 63 23.18 4.61 -10.53
CA VAL A 63 22.29 5.70 -10.99
C VAL A 63 22.24 6.80 -9.94
N VAL A 64 21.92 6.46 -8.68
CA VAL A 64 21.79 7.43 -7.58
C VAL A 64 23.10 8.19 -7.37
N SER A 65 24.22 7.46 -7.29
CA SER A 65 25.55 8.07 -7.14
C SER A 65 25.86 9.04 -8.29
N PHE A 66 25.51 8.68 -9.52
CA PHE A 66 25.74 9.51 -10.69
C PHE A 66 24.88 10.79 -10.68
N VAL A 67 23.58 10.69 -10.41
CA VAL A 67 22.68 11.86 -10.42
C VAL A 67 23.00 12.83 -9.28
N VAL A 68 23.38 12.32 -8.10
CA VAL A 68 23.86 13.14 -6.97
C VAL A 68 25.15 13.87 -7.34
N ALA A 69 26.15 13.16 -7.88
CA ALA A 69 27.43 13.75 -8.25
C ALA A 69 27.32 14.80 -9.38
N ASN A 70 26.24 14.77 -10.15
CA ASN A 70 26.00 15.69 -11.26
C ASN A 70 24.92 16.73 -10.99
N ASP A 71 24.43 16.82 -9.75
CA ASP A 71 23.36 17.73 -9.34
C ASP A 71 22.14 17.64 -10.27
N ILE A 72 21.70 16.41 -10.54
CA ILE A 72 20.52 16.11 -11.33
C ILE A 72 19.39 15.75 -10.36
N PRO A 73 18.32 16.56 -10.27
CA PRO A 73 17.16 16.24 -9.46
C PRO A 73 16.56 14.90 -9.89
N PHE A 74 16.25 14.04 -8.94
CA PHE A 74 15.63 12.75 -9.19
C PHE A 74 14.50 12.49 -8.20
N THR A 75 13.56 11.65 -8.62
CA THR A 75 12.47 11.15 -7.80
C THR A 75 12.54 9.64 -7.86
N GLU A 76 12.62 8.99 -6.71
CA GLU A 76 12.61 7.53 -6.64
C GLU A 76 11.17 7.05 -6.63
N PHE A 77 10.78 6.32 -7.68
CA PHE A 77 9.60 5.47 -7.64
C PHE A 77 10.05 4.08 -7.20
N SER A 78 9.67 3.70 -5.99
CA SER A 78 10.05 2.42 -5.38
C SER A 78 9.55 1.24 -6.23
N THR A 79 10.47 0.64 -6.99
CA THR A 79 10.31 -0.68 -7.61
C THR A 79 11.65 -1.45 -7.59
N ALA A 80 11.69 -2.61 -6.87
CA ALA A 80 12.76 -3.66 -6.76
C ALA A 80 13.85 -3.52 -5.66
N ARG A 81 14.28 -4.52 -4.83
CA ARG A 81 14.06 -5.99 -4.59
C ARG A 81 14.60 -6.33 -3.16
N ILE A 82 13.90 -6.80 -2.12
CA ILE A 82 12.88 -7.86 -1.90
C ILE A 82 11.58 -7.54 -2.62
N GLY A 83 11.50 -7.95 -3.89
CA GLY A 83 10.48 -7.49 -4.84
C GLY A 83 9.92 -6.09 -4.53
N GLU A 84 10.72 -5.03 -4.34
CA GLU A 84 10.25 -3.76 -3.73
C GLU A 84 9.27 -2.97 -4.62
N GLY A 85 8.81 -3.56 -5.73
CA GLY A 85 7.69 -3.12 -6.55
C GLY A 85 6.58 -4.17 -6.69
N ILE A 86 6.58 -5.22 -5.85
CA ILE A 86 5.49 -6.20 -5.80
C ILE A 86 4.25 -5.47 -5.34
N LEU A 87 3.17 -5.63 -6.09
CA LEU A 87 1.87 -5.12 -5.71
C LEU A 87 1.37 -5.96 -4.53
N GLY A 88 0.65 -5.35 -3.59
CA GLY A 88 0.06 -6.07 -2.46
C GLY A 88 -0.70 -7.33 -2.90
N GLY A 89 -1.46 -7.22 -4.00
CA GLY A 89 -2.18 -8.34 -4.60
C GLY A 89 -1.27 -9.47 -5.12
N ASP A 90 -0.16 -9.15 -5.77
CA ASP A 90 0.79 -10.15 -6.28
C ASP A 90 1.50 -10.89 -5.15
N MET A 91 1.83 -10.18 -4.07
CA MET A 91 2.44 -10.78 -2.89
C MET A 91 1.48 -11.79 -2.25
N ILE A 92 0.22 -11.42 -2.05
CA ILE A 92 -0.78 -12.30 -1.43
C ILE A 92 -1.09 -13.49 -2.34
N ARG A 93 -1.18 -13.27 -3.66
CA ARG A 93 -1.33 -14.36 -4.65
C ARG A 93 -0.18 -15.37 -4.59
N ALA A 94 1.06 -14.90 -4.38
CA ALA A 94 2.22 -15.77 -4.25
C ALA A 94 2.21 -16.56 -2.92
N LEU A 95 1.86 -15.90 -1.82
CA LEU A 95 1.83 -16.51 -0.48
C LEU A 95 0.70 -17.53 -0.32
N GLN A 96 -0.48 -17.25 -0.89
CA GLN A 96 -1.64 -18.15 -0.78
C GLN A 96 -1.41 -19.50 -1.45
N LYS A 97 -0.58 -19.58 -2.50
CA LYS A 97 -0.16 -20.88 -3.11
C LYS A 97 0.52 -21.81 -2.10
N HIS A 98 1.04 -21.26 -1.02
CA HIS A 98 1.71 -21.97 0.05
C HIS A 98 0.90 -21.98 1.36
N GLY A 99 -0.37 -21.55 1.35
CA GLY A 99 -1.22 -21.46 2.54
C GLY A 99 -0.76 -20.38 3.53
N LEU A 100 -0.08 -19.35 3.03
CA LEU A 100 0.46 -18.25 3.82
C LEU A 100 -0.23 -16.93 3.45
N THR A 101 -0.24 -15.99 4.40
CA THR A 101 -0.62 -14.59 4.16
C THR A 101 0.41 -13.63 4.79
N ALA A 102 0.35 -12.35 4.42
CA ALA A 102 1.14 -11.27 5.00
C ALA A 102 0.27 -10.01 5.16
N ALA A 103 0.67 -9.10 6.03
CA ALA A 103 -0.01 -7.81 6.17
C ALA A 103 0.19 -7.00 4.88
N VAL A 104 -0.90 -6.49 4.29
CA VAL A 104 -0.92 -5.60 3.11
C VAL A 104 -1.95 -4.48 3.32
N GLY A 105 -1.84 -3.42 2.51
CA GLY A 105 -2.90 -2.41 2.41
C GLY A 105 -4.16 -2.98 1.76
N THR A 106 -5.26 -2.25 1.89
CA THR A 106 -6.56 -2.66 1.32
C THR A 106 -6.58 -2.64 -0.21
N ILE A 107 -5.73 -1.84 -0.85
CA ILE A 107 -5.70 -1.71 -2.32
C ILE A 107 -4.60 -2.61 -2.89
N SER A 108 -4.96 -3.55 -3.76
CA SER A 108 -4.06 -4.59 -4.22
C SER A 108 -2.97 -4.05 -5.16
N SER A 109 -3.32 -3.01 -5.92
CA SER A 109 -2.42 -2.31 -6.85
C SER A 109 -1.40 -1.38 -6.18
N VAL A 110 -1.43 -1.22 -4.85
CA VAL A 110 -0.42 -0.42 -4.13
C VAL A 110 0.88 -1.20 -4.01
N GLY A 111 2.00 -0.52 -4.31
CA GLY A 111 3.34 -1.08 -4.14
C GLY A 111 3.65 -1.37 -2.68
N TYR A 112 4.02 -2.62 -2.39
CA TYR A 112 4.17 -3.13 -1.03
C TYR A 112 5.22 -2.39 -0.20
N ALA A 113 6.40 -2.16 -0.77
CA ALA A 113 7.51 -1.51 -0.06
C ALA A 113 7.17 -0.07 0.31
N GLY A 114 6.59 0.71 -0.61
CA GLY A 114 6.17 2.08 -0.34
C GLY A 114 5.12 2.17 0.77
N TRP A 115 4.14 1.26 0.77
CA TRP A 115 3.14 1.18 1.83
C TRP A 115 3.75 0.77 3.19
N ALA A 116 4.60 -0.26 3.21
CA ALA A 116 5.20 -0.80 4.43
C ALA A 116 6.17 0.20 5.08
N MET A 117 6.94 0.95 4.29
CA MET A 117 7.87 1.98 4.80
C MET A 117 7.15 3.20 5.40
N CYS A 118 5.94 3.51 4.95
CA CYS A 118 5.12 4.62 5.43
C CYS A 118 4.21 4.25 6.61
N GLY A 119 4.40 3.09 7.24
CA GLY A 119 3.69 2.64 8.43
C GLY A 119 2.88 1.36 8.22
N GLY A 120 2.36 1.12 7.01
CA GLY A 120 1.78 -0.17 6.64
C GLY A 120 0.50 -0.58 7.38
N TYR A 121 -0.52 0.29 7.40
CA TYR A 121 -1.83 -0.03 7.97
C TYR A 121 -2.75 -0.74 6.97
N GLY A 122 -3.40 -1.82 7.41
CA GLY A 122 -4.32 -2.65 6.62
C GLY A 122 -4.76 -3.91 7.37
N PRO A 123 -5.60 -4.77 6.75
CA PRO A 123 -6.03 -6.02 7.36
C PRO A 123 -4.85 -6.91 7.76
N GLY A 124 -4.79 -7.30 9.04
CA GLY A 124 -3.66 -8.07 9.56
C GLY A 124 -2.41 -7.25 9.92
N SER A 125 -2.50 -5.90 10.01
CA SER A 125 -1.37 -5.02 10.39
C SER A 125 -0.99 -5.01 11.88
N TRP A 126 -1.55 -5.93 12.67
CA TRP A 126 -1.38 -6.06 14.12
C TRP A 126 0.08 -6.25 14.59
N TRP A 127 1.04 -6.42 13.68
CA TRP A 127 2.46 -6.70 13.95
C TRP A 127 3.46 -5.72 13.33
N THR A 128 3.02 -4.57 12.78
CA THR A 128 3.97 -3.58 12.22
C THR A 128 4.13 -2.33 13.09
N PRO A 129 4.78 -2.41 14.27
CA PRO A 129 5.73 -1.34 14.59
C PRO A 129 6.90 -1.48 13.59
N MET A 130 7.47 -0.35 13.16
CA MET A 130 8.75 -0.11 12.46
C MET A 130 9.94 -1.09 12.73
N ARG A 131 9.81 -2.02 13.68
CA ARG A 131 10.81 -2.93 14.22
C ARG A 131 11.18 -4.14 13.33
N SER A 132 10.41 -4.43 12.28
CA SER A 132 10.72 -5.55 11.37
C SER A 132 11.73 -5.20 10.27
N TYR A 133 11.92 -3.91 9.97
CA TYR A 133 12.95 -3.43 9.03
C TYR A 133 14.25 -3.02 9.75
N LEU A 134 14.15 -2.53 10.98
CA LEU A 134 15.29 -2.15 11.79
C LEU A 134 15.55 -3.25 12.82
N GLY A 135 16.51 -4.13 12.50
CA GLY A 135 17.08 -5.03 13.49
C GLY A 135 17.59 -4.28 14.73
N PRO A 136 17.80 -4.95 15.87
CA PRO A 136 18.08 -4.33 17.17
C PRO A 136 19.36 -3.47 17.26
N SER A 137 20.13 -3.29 16.19
CA SER A 137 21.43 -2.60 16.20
C SER A 137 21.37 -1.08 15.95
N VAL A 138 20.22 -0.48 15.63
CA VAL A 138 20.11 0.98 15.35
C VAL A 138 19.59 1.79 16.56
N ALA A 139 19.71 1.25 17.78
CA ALA A 139 19.47 2.02 19.01
C ALA A 139 20.72 2.71 19.57
N ARG A 140 21.88 2.54 18.92
CA ARG A 140 23.12 3.28 19.19
C ARG A 140 23.68 3.70 17.84
N GLY A 141 23.86 5.00 17.63
CA GLY A 141 24.18 5.59 16.34
C GLY A 141 25.50 5.11 15.75
N GLU A 142 25.45 4.03 14.97
CA GLU A 142 26.55 3.56 14.12
C GLU A 142 26.01 3.27 12.71
N HIS A 143 26.64 3.91 11.72
CA HIS A 143 26.38 3.70 10.30
C HIS A 143 27.00 2.38 9.84
N SER A 144 26.20 1.35 9.56
CA SER A 144 26.65 0.20 8.76
C SER A 144 25.52 -0.71 8.29
N GLY A 145 25.45 -0.92 6.97
CA GLY A 145 24.99 -2.16 6.33
C GLY A 145 23.48 -2.33 6.07
N LEU A 146 23.10 -2.44 4.79
CA LEU A 146 21.81 -3.01 4.39
C LEU A 146 21.71 -4.45 4.92
N SER A 147 20.80 -4.67 5.88
CA SER A 147 20.50 -5.99 6.41
C SER A 147 19.62 -6.75 5.41
N SER A 148 20.22 -7.72 4.72
CA SER A 148 19.50 -8.73 3.93
C SER A 148 18.78 -9.72 4.85
N SER A 149 17.50 -9.93 4.59
CA SER A 149 16.55 -10.87 5.23
C SER A 149 15.67 -10.29 6.34
N SER A 150 14.47 -9.90 5.95
CA SER A 150 13.34 -9.64 6.85
C SER A 150 12.51 -10.91 6.98
N SER A 151 12.56 -11.53 8.16
CA SER A 151 11.68 -12.64 8.55
C SER A 151 10.29 -12.11 8.90
N GLN A 152 9.41 -12.02 7.90
CA GLN A 152 7.98 -11.79 8.15
C GLN A 152 7.34 -13.04 8.76
N PHE A 153 6.58 -12.85 9.84
CA PHE A 153 5.82 -13.92 10.49
C PHE A 153 4.73 -14.42 9.54
N ARG A 154 4.82 -15.71 9.22
CA ARG A 154 3.95 -16.43 8.28
C ARG A 154 2.76 -16.97 9.07
N HIS A 155 1.56 -16.46 8.82
CA HIS A 155 0.34 -16.98 9.44
C HIS A 155 -0.48 -17.75 8.41
N ARG A 156 -1.05 -18.89 8.84
CA ARG A 156 -2.02 -19.65 8.04
C ARG A 156 -3.40 -19.04 8.31
N LEU A 157 -4.00 -18.44 7.29
CA LEU A 157 -5.35 -17.88 7.34
C LEU A 157 -6.04 -18.20 6.03
N ASP A 158 -6.82 -19.28 6.03
CA ASP A 158 -7.43 -19.83 4.81
C ASP A 158 -8.75 -19.12 4.46
N GLN A 159 -9.41 -18.50 5.45
CA GLN A 159 -10.65 -17.74 5.32
C GLN A 159 -10.67 -16.54 6.27
N THR A 160 -11.34 -15.48 5.82
CA THR A 160 -11.66 -14.26 6.57
C THR A 160 -13.15 -13.94 6.42
N LEU A 161 -13.71 -13.13 7.31
CA LEU A 161 -15.08 -12.62 7.18
C LEU A 161 -15.01 -11.12 6.87
N ASP A 162 -15.35 -10.76 5.63
CA ASP A 162 -15.09 -9.41 5.11
C ASP A 162 -16.29 -8.86 4.33
N GLY A 163 -16.41 -7.54 4.27
CA GLY A 163 -17.36 -6.87 3.39
C GLY A 163 -17.65 -5.43 3.79
N ALA A 164 -18.66 -4.84 3.15
CA ALA A 164 -19.07 -3.48 3.41
C ALA A 164 -20.42 -3.43 4.14
N ILE A 165 -20.53 -2.52 5.10
CA ILE A 165 -21.78 -2.17 5.80
C ILE A 165 -22.08 -0.71 5.47
N ALA A 166 -23.18 -0.44 4.77
CA ALA A 166 -23.61 0.91 4.43
C ALA A 166 -24.76 1.34 5.33
N PHE A 167 -24.67 2.56 5.85
CA PHE A 167 -25.65 3.14 6.78
C PHE A 167 -26.59 4.10 6.07
N GLN A 168 -27.77 4.34 6.67
CA GLN A 168 -28.75 5.29 6.14
C GLN A 168 -28.14 6.69 5.98
N SER A 169 -28.55 7.38 4.92
CA SER A 169 -28.01 8.71 4.56
C SER A 169 -29.02 9.85 4.66
N ASP A 170 -30.27 9.58 5.05
CA ASP A 170 -31.34 10.59 5.20
C ASP A 170 -30.91 11.78 6.08
N ASN A 171 -30.18 11.49 7.17
CA ASN A 171 -29.52 12.48 8.01
C ASN A 171 -28.09 12.04 8.33
N LEU A 172 -27.23 12.10 7.32
CA LEU A 172 -25.84 11.63 7.40
C LEU A 172 -25.05 12.21 8.60
N PRO A 173 -25.12 13.51 8.95
CA PRO A 173 -24.42 14.01 10.14
C PRO A 173 -24.89 13.39 11.45
N ALA A 174 -26.20 13.11 11.59
CA ALA A 174 -26.72 12.44 12.79
C ALA A 174 -26.24 10.98 12.85
N VAL A 175 -26.29 10.27 11.73
CA VAL A 175 -25.82 8.87 11.61
C VAL A 175 -24.34 8.74 11.92
N ILE A 176 -23.49 9.65 11.40
CA ILE A 176 -22.05 9.66 11.70
C ILE A 176 -21.80 9.88 13.20
N ARG A 177 -22.53 10.79 13.84
CA ARG A 177 -22.38 11.04 15.29
C ARG A 177 -22.83 9.83 16.11
N GLN A 178 -23.94 9.22 15.73
CA GLN A 178 -24.48 8.03 16.39
C GLN A 178 -23.49 6.86 16.28
N TYR A 179 -23.03 6.55 15.06
CA TYR A 179 -22.04 5.52 14.81
C TYR A 179 -20.77 5.73 15.64
N ASN A 180 -20.19 6.94 15.61
CA ASN A 180 -18.97 7.22 16.34
C ASN A 180 -19.16 7.17 17.86
N SER A 181 -20.30 7.61 18.39
CA SER A 181 -20.59 7.49 19.82
C SER A 181 -20.64 6.03 20.26
N GLY A 182 -21.31 5.18 19.48
CA GLY A 182 -21.37 3.74 19.72
C GLY A 182 -20.01 3.05 19.56
N TYR A 183 -19.24 3.43 18.54
CA TYR A 183 -17.87 2.93 18.33
C TYR A 183 -16.95 3.28 19.50
N GLN A 184 -17.03 4.49 20.06
CA GLN A 184 -16.24 4.88 21.24
C GLN A 184 -16.62 4.05 22.46
N ALA A 185 -17.91 3.75 22.66
CA ALA A 185 -18.35 2.86 23.74
C ALA A 185 -17.81 1.43 23.56
N LEU A 186 -17.94 0.85 22.36
CA LEU A 186 -17.37 -0.47 22.04
C LEU A 186 -15.84 -0.49 22.21
N SER A 187 -15.16 0.58 21.81
CA SER A 187 -13.71 0.69 21.99
C SER A 187 -13.30 0.73 23.46
N ALA A 188 -14.12 1.29 24.34
CA ALA A 188 -13.86 1.30 25.77
C ALA A 188 -14.02 -0.09 26.42
N GLU A 189 -14.85 -0.95 25.84
CA GLU A 189 -15.01 -2.36 26.24
C GLU A 189 -13.88 -3.27 25.72
N GLY A 190 -13.13 -2.78 24.72
CA GLY A 190 -12.03 -3.50 24.08
C GLY A 190 -12.45 -4.08 22.73
N ILE A 191 -11.80 -3.62 21.66
CA ILE A 191 -11.96 -4.18 20.32
C ILE A 191 -10.92 -5.31 20.15
N PRO A 192 -11.33 -6.52 19.76
CA PRO A 192 -10.42 -7.63 19.52
C PRO A 192 -9.44 -7.31 18.39
N ALA A 193 -8.23 -7.87 18.50
CA ALA A 193 -7.17 -7.69 17.53
C ALA A 193 -7.43 -8.45 16.21
N GLU A 194 -8.55 -9.13 16.06
CA GLU A 194 -8.96 -9.78 14.83
C GLU A 194 -9.84 -8.86 13.98
N LEU A 195 -10.44 -7.82 14.57
CA LEU A 195 -11.42 -6.94 13.92
C LEU A 195 -10.78 -5.65 13.38
N THR A 196 -10.80 -5.48 12.06
CA THR A 196 -10.43 -4.22 11.39
C THR A 196 -11.69 -3.52 10.85
N LEU A 197 -11.79 -2.22 11.12
CA LEU A 197 -12.89 -1.37 10.66
C LEU A 197 -12.32 -0.13 9.98
N GLN A 198 -12.75 0.13 8.75
CA GLN A 198 -12.41 1.36 8.02
C GLN A 198 -13.67 2.13 7.65
N GLN A 199 -13.85 3.28 8.28
CA GLN A 199 -14.95 4.21 7.97
C GLN A 199 -14.60 5.03 6.72
N SER A 200 -15.53 5.10 5.77
CA SER A 200 -15.41 5.88 4.53
C SER A 200 -16.72 6.60 4.22
N ILE A 201 -16.65 7.82 3.67
CA ILE A 201 -17.81 8.50 3.07
C ILE A 201 -17.70 8.38 1.56
N LEU A 202 -18.60 7.61 0.95
CA LEU A 202 -18.61 7.36 -0.50
C LEU A 202 -19.75 8.14 -1.15
N ASN A 203 -19.53 8.65 -2.37
CA ASN A 203 -20.61 9.16 -3.21
C ASN A 203 -21.18 7.98 -4.00
N LEU A 204 -22.36 7.49 -3.62
CA LEU A 204 -23.10 6.47 -4.34
C LEU A 204 -24.17 7.13 -5.23
N PRO A 205 -24.79 6.42 -6.20
CA PRO A 205 -25.80 7.01 -7.08
C PRO A 205 -26.97 7.70 -6.35
N HIS A 206 -27.24 7.32 -5.10
CA HIS A 206 -28.28 7.87 -4.23
C HIS A 206 -27.78 8.95 -3.26
N GLY A 207 -26.52 9.38 -3.36
CA GLY A 207 -25.93 10.44 -2.53
C GLY A 207 -24.72 10.01 -1.70
N LYS A 208 -24.33 10.85 -0.74
CA LYS A 208 -23.23 10.56 0.19
C LYS A 208 -23.70 9.55 1.23
N THR A 209 -22.94 8.49 1.40
CA THR A 209 -23.27 7.38 2.31
C THR A 209 -22.07 7.04 3.17
N LEU A 210 -22.30 6.85 4.48
CA LEU A 210 -21.31 6.28 5.38
C LEU A 210 -21.22 4.78 5.10
N VAL A 211 -20.03 4.30 4.77
CA VAL A 211 -19.72 2.90 4.55
C VAL A 211 -18.59 2.50 5.48
N VAL A 212 -18.75 1.36 6.14
CA VAL A 212 -17.72 0.76 6.97
C VAL A 212 -17.27 -0.52 6.30
N LEU A 213 -15.99 -0.58 5.93
CA LEU A 213 -15.35 -1.82 5.52
C LEU A 213 -15.00 -2.61 6.77
N PHE A 214 -15.52 -3.83 6.83
CA PHE A 214 -15.37 -4.76 7.93
C PHE A 214 -14.44 -5.89 7.48
N VAL A 215 -13.46 -6.23 8.31
CA VAL A 215 -12.60 -7.40 8.11
C VAL A 215 -12.39 -8.09 9.45
N TRP A 216 -12.61 -9.40 9.48
CA TRP A 216 -12.31 -10.26 10.61
C TRP A 216 -11.25 -11.29 10.20
N ALA A 217 -10.06 -11.12 10.77
CA ALA A 217 -8.86 -11.87 10.41
C ALA A 217 -8.63 -13.11 11.30
N SER A 218 -9.67 -13.93 11.47
CA SER A 218 -9.60 -15.19 12.23
C SER A 218 -10.51 -16.25 11.63
N SER A 219 -10.15 -17.52 11.84
CA SER A 219 -10.93 -18.68 11.43
C SER A 219 -12.24 -18.85 12.22
N ASP A 220 -12.39 -18.16 13.36
CA ASP A 220 -13.62 -18.16 14.15
C ASP A 220 -14.65 -17.19 13.54
N ILE A 221 -15.36 -17.68 12.52
CA ILE A 221 -16.34 -16.88 11.76
C ILE A 221 -17.58 -16.55 12.59
N GLU A 222 -17.96 -17.37 13.57
CA GLU A 222 -19.13 -17.13 14.43
C GLU A 222 -18.92 -15.91 15.33
N THR A 223 -17.73 -15.81 15.95
CA THR A 223 -17.34 -14.60 16.68
C THR A 223 -17.26 -13.40 15.75
N GLY A 224 -16.72 -13.57 14.53
CA GLY A 224 -16.69 -12.51 13.52
C GLY A 224 -18.08 -11.98 13.16
N GLN A 225 -19.05 -12.87 12.95
CA GLN A 225 -20.45 -12.50 12.67
C GLN A 225 -21.08 -11.74 13.84
N SER A 226 -20.84 -12.21 15.07
CA SER A 226 -21.30 -11.51 16.28
C SER A 226 -20.74 -10.08 16.37
N TRP A 227 -19.50 -9.86 15.94
CA TRP A 227 -18.93 -8.52 15.84
C TRP A 227 -19.53 -7.71 14.70
N ALA A 228 -19.78 -8.30 13.53
CA ALA A 228 -20.46 -7.61 12.44
C ALA A 228 -21.86 -7.11 12.87
N GLU A 229 -22.61 -7.91 13.62
CA GLU A 229 -23.90 -7.52 14.21
C GLU A 229 -23.77 -6.35 15.19
N LYS A 230 -22.76 -6.36 16.07
CA LYS A 230 -22.48 -5.22 16.97
C LYS A 230 -22.22 -3.93 16.19
N ILE A 231 -21.51 -4.01 15.07
CA ILE A 231 -21.24 -2.84 14.20
C ILE A 231 -22.51 -2.37 13.48
N CYS A 232 -23.35 -3.29 13.01
CA CYS A 232 -24.66 -2.98 12.45
C CYS A 232 -25.59 -2.28 13.46
N ALA A 233 -25.48 -2.61 14.75
CA ALA A 233 -26.29 -2.01 15.80
C ALA A 233 -25.91 -0.55 16.13
N LEU A 234 -24.74 -0.07 15.67
CA LEU A 234 -24.25 1.27 16.00
C LEU A 234 -25.06 2.40 15.34
N ALA A 235 -25.66 2.14 14.18
CA ALA A 235 -26.51 3.08 13.47
C ALA A 235 -27.39 2.35 12.44
N PRO A 236 -28.48 2.95 11.93
CA PRO A 236 -29.37 2.30 10.97
C PRO A 236 -28.65 1.88 9.67
N VAL A 237 -28.71 0.58 9.35
CA VAL A 237 -28.07 -0.02 8.17
C VAL A 237 -29.02 0.01 6.97
N THR A 238 -28.50 0.32 5.79
CA THR A 238 -29.21 0.24 4.50
C THR A 238 -28.72 -0.92 3.64
N HIS A 239 -27.46 -1.32 3.80
CA HIS A 239 -26.88 -2.44 3.05
C HIS A 239 -25.86 -3.20 3.90
N TYR A 240 -25.86 -4.52 3.79
CA TYR A 240 -24.95 -5.43 4.49
C TYR A 240 -24.42 -6.44 3.49
N ALA A 241 -23.10 -6.51 3.34
CA ALA A 241 -22.42 -7.40 2.40
C ALA A 241 -21.25 -8.17 3.04
N VAL A 242 -21.24 -8.32 4.36
CA VAL A 242 -20.19 -9.08 5.05
C VAL A 242 -20.42 -10.58 4.87
N GLN A 243 -19.42 -11.27 4.32
CA GLN A 243 -19.48 -12.69 3.98
C GLN A 243 -18.11 -13.37 4.08
N PRO A 244 -18.05 -14.69 4.27
CA PRO A 244 -16.78 -15.41 4.27
C PRO A 244 -16.09 -15.26 2.91
N THR A 245 -14.80 -14.93 2.93
CA THR A 245 -13.98 -14.77 1.73
C THR A 245 -12.56 -15.26 1.98
N THR A 246 -11.69 -15.14 0.97
CA THR A 246 -10.25 -15.41 1.10
C THR A 246 -9.48 -14.10 1.03
N PRO A 247 -8.29 -13.99 1.67
CA PRO A 247 -7.49 -12.77 1.62
C PRO A 247 -7.20 -12.23 0.22
N LEU A 248 -7.02 -13.11 -0.78
CA LEU A 248 -6.83 -12.68 -2.18
C LEU A 248 -8.12 -12.18 -2.82
N THR A 249 -9.25 -12.85 -2.58
CA THR A 249 -10.55 -12.42 -3.11
C THR A 249 -10.92 -11.03 -2.59
N TYR A 250 -10.70 -10.78 -1.30
CA TYR A 250 -10.89 -9.46 -0.70
C TYR A 250 -10.08 -8.38 -1.44
N LEU A 251 -8.78 -8.60 -1.65
CA LEU A 251 -7.92 -7.61 -2.30
C LEU A 251 -8.30 -7.34 -3.75
N THR A 252 -8.76 -8.36 -4.48
CA THR A 252 -9.16 -8.20 -5.89
C THR A 252 -10.52 -7.55 -6.06
N ASP A 253 -11.42 -7.64 -5.07
CA ASP A 253 -12.76 -7.03 -5.13
C ASP A 253 -12.75 -5.54 -4.74
N THR A 254 -11.66 -5.06 -4.13
CA THR A 254 -11.49 -3.67 -3.68
C THR A 254 -10.72 -2.77 -4.67
N ASP A 255 -10.19 -3.30 -5.77
CA ASP A 255 -9.60 -2.52 -6.87
C ASP A 255 -10.68 -1.98 -7.83
#